data_AF-A0A925L099-F1
#
_entry.id   AF-A0A925L099-F1
#
_cell.length_a   1.000
_cell.length_b   1.000
_cell.length_c   1.000
_cell.angle_alpha   90.00
_cell.angle_beta   90.00
_cell.angle_gamma   90.00
#
_symmetry.space_group_name_H-M   'P 1'
#
loop_
_entity.id
_entity.type
_entity.pdbx_description
1 polymer ?
#
loop_
_entity_poly.entity_id
_entity_poly.type
_entity_poly.pdbx_seq_one_letter_code
_entity_poly.pdbx_strand_id
1 'polypeptide(L)'
;MPADIDDDLLGLDPEALARAEAALNSLSSRYLSWAEADLASLRAALAELSTDPSWLARLFTIAHDMKGQAATFGYPLVTTIGERLCRFIDTHPTPDAADLAKLTAMVDAIAQVLTNRLEGDGGAAGRDVLTGLVD
;
A
#
# COMPACT_ATOMS: atom_id res chain seq x y z
N MET A 1 -2.10 29.17 46.89
CA MET A 1 -0.91 28.38 46.54
C MET A 1 -1.04 27.99 45.07
N PRO A 2 -0.02 28.15 44.22
CA PRO A 2 -0.07 27.65 42.86
C PRO A 2 -0.04 26.12 42.88
N ALA A 3 -0.67 25.52 41.87
CA ALA A 3 -0.82 24.10 41.70
C ALA A 3 0.53 23.46 41.32
N ASP A 4 0.99 22.52 42.15
CA ASP A 4 1.91 21.47 41.71
C ASP A 4 1.06 20.50 40.86
N ILE A 5 0.94 20.82 39.57
CA ILE A 5 0.57 19.82 38.58
C ILE A 5 1.82 18.95 38.46
N ASP A 6 1.78 17.77 39.08
CA ASP A 6 2.84 16.78 39.00
C ASP A 6 3.26 16.57 37.54
N ASP A 7 4.50 16.94 37.26
CA ASP A 7 5.27 16.74 36.02
C ASP A 7 5.52 15.24 35.74
N ASP A 8 4.80 14.34 36.42
CA ASP A 8 4.90 12.88 36.35
C ASP A 8 3.82 12.27 35.43
N LEU A 9 2.88 13.08 34.94
CA LEU A 9 1.81 12.64 34.01
C LEU A 9 2.32 12.29 32.58
N LEU A 10 3.61 12.46 32.31
CA LEU A 10 4.28 12.01 31.07
C LEU A 10 5.49 11.08 31.35
N GLY A 11 5.52 10.41 32.50
CA GLY A 11 6.54 9.43 32.90
C GLY A 11 6.57 8.15 32.06
N LEU A 12 6.78 8.28 30.74
CA LEU A 12 7.09 7.13 29.88
C LEU A 12 8.51 6.68 30.23
N ASP A 13 8.62 5.56 30.94
CA ASP A 13 9.88 4.83 31.13
C ASP A 13 10.62 4.74 29.77
N PRO A 14 11.84 5.29 29.66
CA PRO A 14 12.60 5.26 28.41
C PRO A 14 12.77 3.84 27.86
N GLU A 15 12.84 2.82 28.72
CA GLU A 15 12.91 1.42 28.31
C GLU A 15 11.57 0.92 27.75
N ALA A 16 10.44 1.37 28.30
CA ALA A 16 9.12 1.09 27.74
C ALA A 16 8.90 1.78 26.39
N LEU A 17 9.34 3.03 26.24
CA LEU A 17 9.30 3.76 24.96
C LEU A 17 10.15 3.05 23.89
N ALA A 18 11.40 2.70 24.23
CA ALA A 18 12.29 2.00 23.31
C ALA A 18 11.73 0.63 22.86
N ARG A 19 11.10 -0.12 23.78
CA ARG A 19 10.43 -1.38 23.42
C ARG A 19 9.23 -1.16 22.49
N ALA A 20 8.46 -0.10 22.69
CA ALA A 20 7.33 0.25 21.82
C ALA A 20 7.81 0.60 20.40
N GLU A 21 8.83 1.45 20.27
CA GLU A 21 9.42 1.82 18.98
C GLU A 21 10.01 0.62 18.24
N ALA A 22 10.71 -0.28 18.95
CA ALA A 22 11.24 -1.50 18.36
C ALA A 22 10.13 -2.44 17.83
N ALA A 23 9.02 -2.58 18.58
CA ALA A 23 7.88 -3.36 18.14
C ALA A 23 7.22 -2.78 16.88
N LEU A 24 7.06 -1.45 16.83
CA LEU A 24 6.53 -0.75 15.66
C LEU A 24 7.44 -0.93 14.43
N ASN A 25 8.75 -0.74 14.59
CA ASN A 25 9.72 -0.93 13.50
C ASN A 25 9.72 -2.36 12.97
N SER A 26 9.64 -3.36 13.86
CA SER A 26 9.52 -4.77 13.47
C SER A 26 8.23 -5.05 12.70
N LEU A 27 7.12 -4.44 13.11
CA LEU A 27 5.83 -4.57 12.44
C LEU A 27 5.86 -3.94 11.03
N SER A 28 6.42 -2.73 10.88
CA SER A 28 6.55 -2.05 9.58
C SER A 28 7.46 -2.82 8.62
N SER A 29 8.57 -3.37 9.10
CA SER A 29 9.47 -4.18 8.28
C SER A 29 8.79 -5.44 7.74
N ARG A 30 8.00 -6.12 8.58
CA ARG A 30 7.21 -7.29 8.16
C ARG A 30 6.16 -6.93 7.12
N TYR A 31 5.47 -5.80 7.28
CA TYR A 31 4.51 -5.33 6.28
C TYR A 31 5.17 -5.11 4.92
N LEU A 32 6.32 -4.42 4.86
CA LEU A 32 7.01 -4.19 3.59
C LEU A 32 7.38 -5.49 2.88
N SER A 33 7.88 -6.48 3.62
CA SER A 33 8.19 -7.79 3.05
C SER A 33 6.94 -8.49 2.48
N TRP A 34 5.78 -8.36 3.14
CA TRP A 34 4.52 -8.91 2.64
C TRP A 34 4.02 -8.15 1.41
N ALA A 35 4.04 -6.81 1.47
CA ALA A 35 3.61 -5.96 0.36
C ALA A 35 4.47 -6.17 -0.91
N GLU A 36 5.77 -6.44 -0.75
CA GLU A 36 6.66 -6.81 -1.87
C GLU A 36 6.29 -8.17 -2.48
N ALA A 37 5.91 -9.15 -1.66
CA ALA A 37 5.44 -10.46 -2.13
C ALA A 37 4.08 -10.36 -2.85
N ASP A 38 3.17 -9.54 -2.34
CA ASP A 38 1.89 -9.26 -3.00
C ASP A 38 2.09 -8.52 -4.32
N LEU A 39 3.02 -7.55 -4.37
CA LEU A 39 3.39 -6.87 -5.61
C LEU A 39 3.96 -7.84 -6.65
N ALA A 40 4.82 -8.78 -6.24
CA ALA A 40 5.31 -9.83 -7.13
C ALA A 40 4.14 -10.69 -7.66
N SER A 41 3.14 -10.96 -6.83
CA SER A 41 1.94 -11.70 -7.21
C SER A 41 1.03 -10.92 -8.17
N LEU A 42 0.89 -9.60 -7.99
CA LEU A 42 0.19 -8.73 -8.95
C LEU A 42 0.84 -8.79 -10.34
N ARG A 43 2.18 -8.70 -10.39
CA ARG A 43 2.94 -8.80 -11.65
C ARG A 43 2.81 -10.16 -12.31
N ALA A 44 2.81 -11.24 -11.51
CA ALA A 44 2.59 -12.58 -12.02
C ALA A 44 1.18 -12.73 -12.64
N ALA A 45 0.15 -12.23 -11.97
CA ALA A 45 -1.22 -12.25 -12.50
C ALA A 45 -1.33 -11.50 -13.84
N LEU A 46 -0.69 -10.34 -14.00
CA LEU A 46 -0.65 -9.62 -15.28
C LEU A 46 0.05 -10.42 -16.40
N ALA A 47 1.11 -11.17 -16.07
CA ALA A 47 1.83 -11.99 -17.03
C ALA A 47 1.06 -13.24 -17.48
N GLU A 48 0.10 -13.71 -16.67
CA GLU A 48 -0.71 -14.92 -16.91
C GLU A 48 -1.96 -14.68 -17.79
N LEU A 49 -2.19 -13.45 -18.27
CA LEU A 49 -3.35 -13.05 -19.09
C LEU A 49 -3.69 -14.01 -20.23
N SER A 50 -2.67 -14.55 -20.92
CA SER A 50 -2.85 -15.44 -22.08
C SER A 50 -3.01 -16.91 -21.71
N THR A 51 -2.83 -17.27 -20.44
CA THR A 51 -2.71 -18.66 -19.97
C THR A 51 -3.74 -19.06 -18.93
N ASP A 52 -4.20 -18.12 -18.09
CA ASP A 52 -5.17 -18.39 -17.01
C ASP A 52 -6.35 -17.42 -17.10
N PRO A 53 -7.57 -17.89 -17.42
CA PRO A 53 -8.75 -17.01 -17.50
C PRO A 53 -9.14 -16.37 -16.15
N SER A 54 -8.59 -16.86 -15.03
CA SER A 54 -8.82 -16.30 -13.70
C SER A 54 -7.86 -15.18 -13.30
N TRP A 55 -6.90 -14.82 -14.17
CA TRP A 55 -5.86 -13.81 -13.89
C TRP A 55 -6.43 -12.51 -13.32
N LEU A 56 -7.55 -12.03 -13.87
CA LEU A 56 -8.18 -10.77 -13.48
C LEU A 56 -8.81 -10.86 -12.07
N ALA A 57 -9.42 -11.99 -11.73
CA ALA A 57 -9.97 -12.24 -10.41
C ALA A 57 -8.86 -12.38 -9.35
N ARG A 58 -7.72 -12.99 -9.72
CA ARG A 58 -6.53 -13.06 -8.85
C ARG A 58 -5.93 -11.68 -8.62
N LEU A 59 -5.79 -10.87 -9.69
CA LEU A 59 -5.34 -9.49 -9.60
C LEU A 59 -6.22 -8.66 -8.66
N PHE A 60 -7.55 -8.79 -8.78
CA PHE A 60 -8.51 -8.13 -7.88
C PHE A 60 -8.32 -8.53 -6.42
N THR A 61 -8.22 -9.83 -6.16
CA THR A 61 -8.09 -10.36 -4.78
C THR A 61 -6.83 -9.82 -4.09
N ILE A 62 -5.69 -9.86 -4.78
CA ILE A 62 -4.43 -9.36 -4.24
C ILE A 62 -4.51 -7.85 -3.97
N ALA A 63 -5.06 -7.08 -4.91
CA ALA A 63 -5.22 -5.63 -4.73
C ALA A 63 -6.18 -5.26 -3.60
N HIS A 64 -7.23 -6.05 -3.40
CA HIS A 64 -8.18 -5.89 -2.30
C HIS A 64 -7.49 -6.09 -0.95
N ASP A 65 -6.70 -7.15 -0.81
CA ASP A 65 -5.96 -7.46 0.41
C ASP A 65 -4.90 -6.39 0.71
N MET A 66 -4.10 -6.02 -0.30
CA MET A 66 -3.10 -4.94 -0.16
C MET A 66 -3.74 -3.62 0.27
N LYS A 67 -4.88 -3.24 -0.34
CA LYS A 67 -5.63 -2.04 0.02
C LYS A 67 -6.04 -2.06 1.48
N GLY A 68 -6.60 -3.19 1.94
CA GLY A 68 -7.12 -3.35 3.30
C GLY A 68 -6.02 -3.31 4.36
N GLN A 69 -4.85 -3.84 4.03
CA GLN A 69 -3.70 -3.85 4.95
C GLN A 69 -2.98 -2.50 5.01
N ALA A 70 -2.76 -1.85 3.86
CA ALA A 70 -1.82 -0.74 3.75
C ALA A 70 -2.09 0.47 4.66
N ALA A 71 -3.36 0.84 4.85
CA ALA A 71 -3.74 1.96 5.73
C ALA A 71 -3.27 1.73 7.18
N THR A 72 -3.30 0.49 7.66
CA THR A 72 -2.88 0.12 9.02
C THR A 72 -1.37 0.32 9.23
N PHE A 73 -0.58 0.21 8.16
CA PHE A 73 0.87 0.30 8.20
C PHE A 73 1.43 1.64 7.71
N GLY A 74 0.57 2.65 7.49
CA GLY A 74 1.00 3.98 7.11
C GLY A 74 1.27 4.18 5.61
N TYR A 75 0.69 3.34 4.73
CA TYR A 75 0.83 3.43 3.28
C TYR A 75 -0.50 3.75 2.56
N PRO A 76 -1.15 4.90 2.85
CA PRO A 76 -2.47 5.24 2.28
C PRO A 76 -2.45 5.44 0.75
N LEU A 77 -1.27 5.68 0.15
CA LEU A 77 -1.13 5.68 -1.31
C LEU A 77 -1.41 4.29 -1.90
N VAL A 78 -0.92 3.20 -1.27
CA VAL A 78 -1.23 1.83 -1.70
C VAL A 78 -2.72 1.54 -1.54
N THR A 79 -3.36 2.00 -0.45
CA THR A 79 -4.82 1.91 -0.30
C THR A 79 -5.56 2.60 -1.44
N THR A 80 -5.13 3.82 -1.79
CA THR A 80 -5.74 4.61 -2.87
C THR A 80 -5.60 3.92 -4.22
N ILE A 81 -4.40 3.44 -4.56
CA ILE A 81 -4.14 2.78 -5.84
C ILE A 81 -4.83 1.41 -5.90
N GLY A 82 -4.80 0.63 -4.83
CA GLY A 82 -5.50 -0.66 -4.74
C GLY A 82 -7.02 -0.52 -4.90
N GLU A 83 -7.63 0.55 -4.36
CA GLU A 83 -9.04 0.85 -4.61
C GLU A 83 -9.31 1.19 -6.07
N ARG A 84 -8.47 2.01 -6.70
CA ARG A 84 -8.58 2.32 -8.13
C ARG A 84 -8.46 1.05 -8.97
N LEU A 85 -7.51 0.16 -8.64
CA LEU A 85 -7.36 -1.12 -9.33
C LEU A 85 -8.61 -1.98 -9.21
N CYS A 86 -9.16 -2.16 -8.00
CA CYS A 86 -10.38 -2.94 -7.78
C CYS A 86 -11.56 -2.38 -8.59
N ARG A 87 -11.79 -1.05 -8.51
CA ARG A 87 -12.87 -0.38 -9.24
C ARG A 87 -12.69 -0.47 -10.76
N PHE A 88 -11.46 -0.38 -11.24
CA PHE A 88 -11.17 -0.51 -12.67
C PHE A 88 -11.49 -1.92 -13.16
N ILE A 89 -11.07 -2.94 -12.42
CA ILE A 89 -11.37 -4.35 -12.73
C ILE A 89 -12.88 -4.60 -12.72
N ASP A 90 -13.62 -4.11 -11.72
CA ASP A 90 -15.08 -4.28 -11.61
C ASP A 90 -15.82 -3.67 -12.81
N THR A 91 -15.30 -2.56 -13.36
CA THR A 91 -15.91 -1.85 -14.49
C THR A 91 -15.43 -2.35 -15.86
N HIS A 92 -14.33 -3.11 -15.91
CA HIS A 92 -13.70 -3.63 -17.14
C HIS A 92 -13.46 -5.15 -17.00
N PRO A 93 -14.52 -5.98 -16.95
CA PRO A 93 -14.40 -7.43 -16.79
C PRO A 93 -13.76 -8.13 -18.01
N THR A 94 -13.66 -7.44 -19.15
CA THR A 94 -13.01 -7.88 -20.37
C THR A 94 -12.06 -6.78 -20.87
N PRO A 95 -10.89 -6.61 -20.24
CA PRO A 95 -10.00 -5.50 -20.53
C PRO A 95 -9.36 -5.62 -21.92
N ASP A 96 -9.32 -4.52 -22.65
CA ASP A 96 -8.59 -4.40 -23.91
C ASP A 96 -7.11 -4.04 -23.71
N ALA A 97 -6.38 -3.79 -24.80
CA ALA A 97 -4.97 -3.43 -24.72
C ALA A 97 -4.69 -2.11 -23.97
N ALA A 98 -5.59 -1.12 -24.06
CA ALA A 98 -5.47 0.13 -23.34
C ALA A 98 -5.76 -0.08 -21.84
N ASP A 99 -6.75 -0.92 -21.52
CA ASP A 99 -7.07 -1.29 -20.14
C ASP A 99 -5.90 -2.03 -19.46
N LEU A 100 -5.23 -2.93 -20.19
CA LEU A 100 -4.04 -3.62 -19.69
C LEU A 100 -2.88 -2.66 -19.40
N ALA A 101 -2.71 -1.61 -20.22
CA ALA A 101 -1.72 -0.58 -19.97
C ALA A 101 -2.05 0.21 -18.68
N LYS A 102 -3.33 0.52 -18.44
CA LYS A 102 -3.78 1.18 -17.20
C LYS A 102 -3.58 0.28 -15.97
N LEU A 103 -3.94 -1.01 -16.06
CA LEU A 103 -3.70 -1.98 -14.99
C LEU A 103 -2.21 -2.09 -14.65
N THR A 104 -1.35 -2.18 -15.67
CA THR A 104 0.10 -2.22 -15.50
C THR A 104 0.62 -0.96 -14.82
N ALA A 105 0.18 0.23 -15.27
CA ALA A 105 0.58 1.49 -14.69
C ALA A 105 0.21 1.61 -13.19
N MET A 106 -0.97 1.12 -12.79
CA MET A 106 -1.36 1.09 -11.38
C MET A 106 -0.50 0.13 -10.54
N VAL A 107 -0.14 -1.04 -11.08
CA VAL A 107 0.78 -1.99 -10.40
C VAL A 107 2.18 -1.39 -10.27
N ASP A 108 2.67 -0.69 -11.29
CA ASP A 108 3.95 0.01 -11.24
C ASP A 108 3.94 1.20 -10.27
N ALA A 109 2.82 1.90 -10.14
CA ALA A 109 2.65 2.93 -9.12
C ALA A 109 2.72 2.35 -7.70
N ILE A 110 2.13 1.17 -7.44
CA ILE A 110 2.32 0.45 -6.16
C ILE A 110 3.81 0.13 -5.94
N ALA A 111 4.50 -0.34 -6.98
CA ALA A 111 5.94 -0.60 -6.90
C ALA A 111 6.75 0.65 -6.56
N GLN A 112 6.40 1.80 -7.15
CA GLN A 112 7.05 3.08 -6.87
C GLN A 112 6.83 3.53 -5.42
N VAL A 113 5.62 3.36 -4.89
CA VAL A 113 5.30 3.68 -3.49
C VAL A 113 6.13 2.82 -2.53
N LEU A 114 6.19 1.51 -2.75
CA LEU A 114 6.94 0.59 -1.88
C LEU A 114 8.46 0.81 -1.99
N THR A 115 8.98 0.94 -3.21
CA THR A 115 10.42 1.14 -3.46
C THR A 115 10.94 2.42 -2.82
N ASN A 116 10.17 3.52 -2.93
CA ASN A 116 10.56 4.81 -2.37
C ASN A 116 10.10 5.00 -0.92
N ARG A 117 9.46 3.99 -0.32
CA ARG A 117 8.90 4.03 1.03
C ARG A 117 8.07 5.28 1.27
N LEU A 118 7.13 5.54 0.35
CA LEU A 118 6.25 6.71 0.41
C LEU A 118 5.18 6.49 1.49
N GLU A 119 5.59 6.66 2.74
CA GLU A 119 4.73 6.63 3.92
C GLU A 119 3.86 7.90 4.00
N GLY A 120 2.71 7.79 4.66
CA GLY A 120 1.72 8.86 4.69
C GLY A 120 1.29 9.27 3.28
N ASP A 121 1.22 10.57 3.02
CA ASP A 121 0.84 11.10 1.70
C ASP A 121 1.99 11.07 0.66
N GLY A 122 3.21 10.68 1.06
CA GLY A 122 4.39 10.68 0.20
C GLY A 122 4.84 12.07 -0.28
N GLY A 123 4.28 13.15 0.25
CA GLY A 123 4.59 14.52 -0.13
C GLY A 123 4.44 14.78 -1.64
N ALA A 124 5.43 15.46 -2.23
CA ALA A 124 5.43 15.74 -3.67
C ALA A 124 5.50 14.46 -4.51
N ALA A 125 6.37 13.52 -4.12
CA ALA A 125 6.52 12.25 -4.84
C ALA A 125 5.22 11.43 -4.84
N GLY A 126 4.48 11.39 -3.72
CA GLY A 126 3.19 10.72 -3.64
C GLY A 126 2.13 11.35 -4.54
N ARG A 127 2.08 12.69 -4.61
CA ARG A 127 1.20 13.40 -5.55
C ARG A 127 1.56 13.13 -7.01
N ASP A 128 2.86 13.08 -7.33
CA ASP A 128 3.34 12.81 -8.68
C ASP A 128 2.97 11.39 -9.12
N VAL A 129 3.10 10.40 -8.22
CA VAL A 129 2.62 9.02 -8.44
C VAL A 129 1.15 9.01 -8.81
N LEU A 130 0.29 9.65 -8.01
CA LEU A 130 -1.15 9.65 -8.23
C LEU A 130 -1.56 10.44 -9.49
N THR A 131 -0.84 11.51 -9.83
CA THR A 131 -1.10 12.33 -11.02
C THR A 131 -0.69 11.61 -12.30
N GLY A 132 0.35 10.77 -12.22
CA GLY A 132 0.79 9.91 -13.33
C GLY A 132 -0.20 8.81 -13.70
N LEU A 133 -1.17 8.50 -12.83
CA LEU A 133 -2.25 7.57 -13.11
C LEU A 133 -3.37 8.31 -13.85
N VAL A 134 -3.51 8.02 -15.13
CA VAL A 134 -4.61 8.52 -15.96
C VAL A 134 -5.90 7.80 -15.57
N ASP A 135 -6.98 8.54 -15.32
CA ASP A 135 -8.31 7.97 -15.09
C ASP A 135 -8.85 7.24 -16.35
#